data_AF-A0A934GW84-F1
#
_entry.id   AF-A0A934GW84-F1
#
_cell.length_a   1.000
_cell.length_b   1.000
_cell.length_c   1.000
_cell.angle_alpha   90.00
_cell.angle_beta   90.00
_cell.angle_gamma   90.00
#
_symmetry.space_group_name_H-M   'P 1'
#
loop_
_entity.id
_entity.type
_entity.pdbx_description
1 polymer ?
#
loop_
_entity_poly.entity_id
_entity_poly.type
_entity_poly.pdbx_seq_one_letter_code
_entity_poly.pdbx_strand_id
1 'polypeptide(L)'
;MSDIPVTIVLPSGGARNAEVPDDVPVKELIPELTTSLELPTTGPDGRPMSYRIDSKALGRELKEEETLSQASIPQNDRLMMTADVTAG
;
A
#
# COMPACT_ATOMS: atom_id res chain seq x y z
N MET A 1 -1.40 -2.74 18.23
CA MET A 1 -1.61 -3.87 17.30
C MET A 1 -3.07 -4.21 17.26
N SER A 2 -3.79 -3.53 16.38
CA SER A 2 -5.05 -4.03 15.86
C SER A 2 -4.88 -4.17 14.35
N ASP A 3 -5.20 -5.34 13.82
CA ASP A 3 -5.30 -5.47 12.37
C ASP A 3 -6.64 -4.86 11.95
N ILE A 4 -6.61 -4.05 10.89
CA ILE A 4 -7.82 -3.48 10.31
C ILE A 4 -8.12 -4.16 8.97
N PRO A 5 -9.39 -4.55 8.72
CA PRO A 5 -9.77 -5.06 7.42
C PRO A 5 -9.72 -3.90 6.41
N VAL A 6 -9.04 -4.11 5.29
CA VAL A 6 -8.96 -3.17 4.17
C VAL A 6 -9.14 -3.89 2.85
N THR A 7 -9.45 -3.14 1.80
CA THR A 7 -9.42 -3.61 0.43
C THR A 7 -8.20 -3.03 -0.27
N ILE A 8 -7.24 -3.87 -0.62
CA ILE A 8 -6.08 -3.46 -1.42
C ILE A 8 -6.46 -3.50 -2.90
N VAL A 9 -6.39 -2.35 -3.58
CA VAL A 9 -6.56 -2.26 -5.03
C VAL A 9 -5.19 -2.36 -5.68
N LEU A 10 -5.03 -3.35 -6.57
CA LEU A 10 -3.78 -3.67 -7.23
C LEU A 10 -3.55 -2.77 -8.45
N PRO A 11 -2.28 -2.44 -8.79
CA PRO A 11 -1.96 -1.65 -9.99
C PRO A 11 -2.48 -2.27 -11.29
N SER A 12 -2.63 -3.60 -11.33
CA SER A 12 -3.12 -4.35 -12.49
C SER A 12 -4.64 -4.30 -12.69
N GLY A 13 -5.38 -3.62 -11.80
CA GLY A 13 -6.83 -3.43 -11.93
C GLY A 13 -7.72 -4.38 -11.11
N GLY A 14 -7.13 -5.25 -10.28
CA GLY A 14 -7.85 -6.12 -9.33
C GLY A 14 -7.97 -5.53 -7.92
N ALA A 15 -8.68 -6.21 -7.03
CA ALA A 15 -8.72 -5.88 -5.60
C ALA A 15 -8.75 -7.14 -4.73
N ARG A 16 -8.15 -7.07 -3.54
CA ARG A 16 -8.11 -8.15 -2.55
C ARG A 16 -8.39 -7.61 -1.16
N ASN A 17 -9.12 -8.37 -0.36
CA ASN A 17 -9.32 -8.05 1.06
C ASN A 17 -8.11 -8.54 1.85
N ALA A 18 -7.66 -7.75 2.81
CA ALA A 18 -6.56 -8.09 3.69
C ALA A 18 -6.80 -7.53 5.10
N GLU A 19 -6.26 -8.20 6.09
CA GLU A 19 -6.11 -7.67 7.44
C GLU A 19 -4.69 -7.10 7.54
N VAL A 20 -4.60 -5.82 7.90
CA VAL A 20 -3.33 -5.07 7.88
C VAL A 20 -3.10 -4.43 9.23
N PRO A 21 -1.89 -4.56 9.83
CA PRO A 21 -1.60 -3.95 11.12
C PRO A 21 -1.66 -2.42 11.02
N ASP A 22 -2.34 -1.81 11.99
CA ASP A 22 -2.58 -0.37 12.00
C ASP A 22 -1.45 0.47 12.61
N ASP A 23 -0.43 -0.17 13.18
CA ASP A 23 0.66 0.46 13.91
C ASP A 23 2.04 0.29 13.27
N VAL A 24 2.10 -0.34 12.10
CA VAL A 24 3.32 -0.45 11.28
C VAL A 24 3.44 0.79 10.36
N PRO A 25 4.63 1.43 10.29
CA PRO A 25 4.86 2.53 9.35
C PRO A 25 4.67 2.08 7.90
N VAL A 26 4.11 2.95 7.06
CA VAL A 26 3.82 2.65 5.64
C VAL A 26 5.07 2.16 4.88
N LYS A 27 6.25 2.72 5.15
CA LYS A 27 7.52 2.29 4.51
C LYS A 27 7.90 0.83 4.79
N GLU A 28 7.49 0.30 5.95
CA GLU A 28 7.71 -1.10 6.34
C GLU A 28 6.56 -1.99 5.87
N LEU A 29 5.35 -1.43 5.80
CA LEU A 29 4.17 -2.13 5.32
C LEU A 29 4.23 -2.44 3.81
N ILE A 30 4.76 -1.52 3.00
CA ILE A 30 4.81 -1.68 1.54
C ILE A 30 5.57 -2.94 1.10
N PRO A 31 6.81 -3.23 1.56
CA PRO A 31 7.53 -4.46 1.22
C PRO A 31 6.79 -5.75 1.59
N GLU A 32 6.10 -5.76 2.73
CA GLU A 32 5.30 -6.91 3.17
C GLU A 32 4.09 -7.12 2.25
N LEU A 33 3.38 -6.03 1.91
CA LEU A 33 2.26 -6.07 0.97
C LEU A 33 2.71 -6.48 -0.43
N THR A 34 3.80 -5.95 -0.96
CA THR A 34 4.29 -6.33 -2.30
C THR A 34 4.66 -7.80 -2.35
N THR A 35 5.26 -8.35 -1.28
CA THR A 35 5.59 -9.77 -1.17
C THR A 35 4.33 -10.63 -1.09
N SER A 36 3.42 -10.33 -0.16
CA SER A 36 2.16 -11.07 0.05
C SER A 36 1.24 -11.04 -1.17
N LEU A 37 1.26 -9.92 -1.91
CA LEU A 37 0.44 -9.72 -3.09
C LEU A 37 1.16 -10.13 -4.40
N GLU A 38 2.38 -10.66 -4.33
CA GLU A 38 3.19 -11.07 -5.49
C GLU A 38 3.32 -9.95 -6.53
N LEU A 39 3.49 -8.71 -6.07
CA LEU A 39 3.66 -7.56 -6.94
C LEU A 39 5.08 -7.49 -7.52
N PRO A 40 5.25 -7.05 -8.78
CA PRO A 40 6.58 -6.91 -9.38
C PRO A 40 7.48 -5.95 -8.58
N THR A 41 8.63 -6.41 -8.11
CA THR A 41 9.60 -5.55 -7.42
C THR A 41 10.67 -4.99 -8.36
N THR A 42 10.68 -5.44 -9.61
CA THR A 42 11.61 -5.00 -10.66
C THR A 42 10.81 -4.60 -11.89
N GLY A 43 11.15 -3.43 -12.45
CA GLY A 43 10.52 -2.89 -13.64
C GLY A 43 10.99 -3.56 -14.93
N PRO A 44 10.33 -3.26 -16.07
CA PRO A 44 10.68 -3.82 -17.37
C PRO A 44 12.08 -3.40 -17.86
N ASP A 45 12.64 -2.34 -17.27
CA ASP A 45 14.00 -1.83 -17.50
C ASP A 45 15.05 -2.47 -16.58
N GLY A 46 14.64 -3.41 -15.72
CA GLY A 46 15.52 -4.07 -14.75
C GLY A 46 15.82 -3.25 -13.49
N ARG A 47 15.19 -2.09 -13.30
CA ARG A 47 15.38 -1.26 -12.10
C ARG A 47 14.41 -1.64 -10.97
N PRO A 48 14.77 -1.43 -9.70
CA PRO A 48 13.83 -1.60 -8.60
C PRO A 48 12.59 -0.73 -8.77
N MET A 49 11.41 -1.30 -8.55
CA MET A 49 10.15 -0.57 -8.48
C MET A 49 9.83 -0.23 -7.03
N SER A 50 9.42 1.02 -6.79
CA SER A 50 8.78 1.42 -5.54
C SER A 50 7.27 1.44 -5.71
N TYR A 51 6.57 1.38 -4.58
CA TYR A 51 5.11 1.48 -4.52
C TYR A 51 4.74 2.54 -3.51
N ARG A 52 3.60 3.20 -3.73
CA ARG A 52 2.93 4.04 -2.74
C ARG A 52 1.51 3.56 -2.49
N ILE A 53 0.92 4.06 -1.41
CA ILE A 53 -0.44 3.73 -1.00
C ILE A 53 -1.29 5.00 -0.96
N ASP A 54 -2.36 5.02 -1.71
CA ASP A 54 -3.37 6.08 -1.68
C ASP A 54 -4.63 5.58 -0.97
N SER A 55 -5.09 6.31 0.05
CA SER A 55 -6.37 6.01 0.70
C SER A 55 -7.52 6.64 -0.08
N LYS A 56 -8.52 5.83 -0.45
CA LYS A 56 -9.75 6.36 -1.05
C LYS A 56 -10.58 7.19 -0.07
N ALA A 57 -10.68 6.77 1.19
CA ALA A 57 -11.43 7.51 2.19
C ALA A 57 -10.81 8.86 2.52
N LEU A 58 -9.48 8.93 2.59
CA LEU A 58 -8.77 10.19 2.89
C LEU A 58 -8.56 11.06 1.64
N GLY A 59 -8.60 10.48 0.44
CA GLY A 59 -8.38 11.19 -0.82
C GLY A 59 -6.94 11.68 -1.00
N ARG A 60 -5.97 11.04 -0.31
CA ARG A 60 -4.55 11.39 -0.36
C ARG A 60 -3.65 10.16 -0.24
N GLU A 61 -2.40 10.33 -0.64
CA GLU A 61 -1.31 9.40 -0.38
C GLU A 61 -0.99 9.31 1.12
N LEU A 62 -0.63 8.11 1.56
CA LEU A 62 -0.09 7.85 2.90
C LEU A 62 1.42 8.07 2.91
N LYS A 63 1.91 8.82 3.89
CA LYS A 63 3.31 9.15 4.11
C LYS A 63 4.06 7.94 4.64
N GLU A 64 5.30 7.77 4.19
CA GLU A 64 6.19 6.67 4.60
C GLU A 64 6.34 6.48 6.12
N GLU A 65 6.35 7.58 6.87
CA GLU A 65 6.52 7.58 8.33
C GLU A 65 5.21 7.47 9.12
N GLU A 66 4.04 7.54 8.47
CA GLU A 66 2.77 7.40 9.16
C GLU A 66 2.33 5.92 9.23
N THR A 67 1.59 5.57 10.27
CA THR A 67 0.88 4.30 10.39
C THR A 67 -0.59 4.47 9.95
N LEU A 68 -1.31 3.36 9.70
CA LEU A 68 -2.74 3.47 9.33
C LEU A 68 -3.58 4.08 10.46
N SER A 69 -3.22 3.81 11.72
CA SER A 69 -3.84 4.41 12.90
C SER A 69 -3.55 5.92 12.99
N GLN A 70 -2.31 6.35 12.76
CA GLN A 70 -1.96 7.78 12.74
C GLN A 70 -2.67 8.54 11.62
N ALA A 71 -2.81 7.92 10.45
CA ALA A 71 -3.57 8.48 9.33
C ALA A 71 -5.09 8.42 9.53
N SER A 72 -5.56 7.73 10.58
CA SER A 72 -6.98 7.49 10.87
C SER A 72 -7.71 6.77 9.73
N ILE A 73 -7.10 5.72 9.18
CA ILE A 73 -7.70 4.91 8.13
C ILE A 73 -8.94 4.19 8.68
N PRO A 74 -10.12 4.35 8.03
CA PRO A 74 -11.31 3.66 8.47
C PRO A 74 -11.25 2.17 8.11
N GLN A 75 -11.93 1.35 8.90
CA GLN A 75 -12.15 -0.06 8.54
C GLN A 75 -12.84 -0.16 7.18
N ASN A 76 -12.42 -1.14 6.39
CA ASN A 76 -12.86 -1.41 5.02
C ASN A 76 -12.51 -0.32 4.00
N ASP A 77 -11.56 0.58 4.31
CA ASP A 77 -11.05 1.52 3.30
C ASP A 77 -10.45 0.78 2.11
N ARG A 78 -10.44 1.46 0.96
CA ARG A 78 -9.77 1.01 -0.26
C ARG A 78 -8.41 1.69 -0.34
N LEU A 79 -7.37 0.90 -0.10
CA LEU A 79 -5.99 1.32 -0.24
C LEU A 79 -5.52 0.98 -1.65
N MET A 80 -5.25 1.99 -2.47
CA MET A 80 -4.75 1.79 -3.82
C MET A 80 -3.24 1.70 -3.79
N MET A 81 -2.70 0.59 -4.28
CA MET A 81 -1.27 0.47 -4.54
C MET A 81 -0.97 0.99 -5.94
N THR A 82 -0.04 1.93 -6.01
CA THR A 82 0.43 2.51 -7.27
C THR A 82 1.93 2.27 -7.38
N ALA A 83 2.39 1.72 -8.51
CA ALA A 83 3.82 1.63 -8.79
C ALA A 83 4.37 3.04 -9.04
N ASP A 84 5.38 3.45 -8.29
CA ASP A 84 6.09 4.69 -8.53
C ASP A 84 7.22 4.42 -9.51
N VAL A 85 6.96 4.74 -10.78
CA VAL A 85 8.01 4.68 -11.81
C VAL A 85 8.69 6.03 -11.77
N THR A 86 9.80 6.14 -11.04
CA THR A 86 10.70 7.28 -11.19
C THR A 86 11.27 7.23 -12.60
N ALA A 87 10.65 7.98 -13.52
CA ALA A 87 11.21 8.27 -14.82
C ALA A 87 12.48 9.11 -14.57
N GLY A 88 13.62 8.44 -14.50
CA GLY A 88 14.93 9.08 -14.39
C GLY A 88 15.27 9.91 -15.62
#